data_AF-A0A011QJF1-F1
#
_entry.id   AF-A0A011QJF1-F1
#
_cell.length_a   1.000
_cell.length_b   1.000
_cell.length_c   1.000
_cell.angle_alpha   90.00
_cell.angle_beta   90.00
_cell.angle_gamma   90.00
#
_symmetry.space_group_name_H-M   'P 1'
#
loop_
_entity.id
_entity.type
_entity.pdbx_description
1 polymer ?
#
loop_
_entity_poly.entity_id
_entity_poly.type
_entity_poly.pdbx_seq_one_letter_code
_entity_poly.pdbx_strand_id
1 'polypeptide(L)'
;MNERDALLTTAVRAVESVDAERQSWSDEDRAWSSQAAAEAVGEGAPAAVFVACRAQFAVDRLRPRDPGFLRLVDSLRWRGWIGAMVMLVSFIAGLLVDRIGSGQNINLLAPPVLGLLTWNLAVYLLILVSSLRRGGKPASEAGPLRRVLLGFLAGSGRRLRQRGVLMPTPVQPRLLSDWSQIVAPLYAARVARLLHFSAALFAAGIIAGLYLRGLAFEYRAGWESTFLGAEAVHRLLSVLLAPGLWLTGSVLPEVDGLAAIRFGVLPATENAAPWLHLLAATLLIVVIVPRVALGIASGLLERHRSSRLLGDFGDPYYQRLLHGYQTGPAHLSVIPYSYHPATATITGLQRLLGRVFGDNAQIEWATPVNYGEEEAPRTAMQCEGRTPVVALFSLVATPEREAQGAFLRAVRAREGAGPLLVLVDEAPWRARFDPDPRRIEQRRAAWRSELADLAELGLTPVFLDLAQPDLRTAQDEIERRLEGST
;
A
#
# COMPACT_ATOMS: atom_id res chain seq x y z
N MET A 1 -9.43 6.59 0.69
CA MET A 1 -8.71 7.65 1.44
C MET A 1 -7.67 8.33 0.55
N ASN A 2 -7.21 9.54 0.91
CA ASN A 2 -6.17 10.26 0.14
C ASN A 2 -4.77 9.64 0.35
N GLU A 3 -3.77 10.06 -0.46
CA GLU A 3 -2.40 9.51 -0.40
C GLU A 3 -1.70 9.74 0.94
N ARG A 4 -1.91 10.90 1.56
CA ARG A 4 -1.28 11.22 2.84
C ARG A 4 -1.81 10.29 3.93
N ASP A 5 -3.12 10.17 4.04
CA ASP A 5 -3.77 9.34 5.05
C ASP A 5 -3.45 7.86 4.84
N ALA A 6 -3.38 7.39 3.59
CA ALA A 6 -2.94 6.03 3.27
C ALA A 6 -1.50 5.76 3.71
N LEU A 7 -0.61 6.72 3.48
CA LEU A 7 0.79 6.60 3.88
C LEU A 7 0.94 6.60 5.41
N LEU A 8 0.24 7.50 6.12
CA LEU A 8 0.25 7.53 7.58
C LEU A 8 -0.34 6.23 8.15
N THR A 9 -1.45 5.75 7.61
CA THR A 9 -2.08 4.48 8.00
C THR A 9 -1.12 3.30 7.81
N THR A 10 -0.40 3.26 6.68
CA THR A 10 0.59 2.21 6.39
C THR A 10 1.80 2.31 7.34
N ALA A 11 2.24 3.53 7.68
CA ALA A 11 3.33 3.76 8.62
C ALA A 11 2.99 3.30 10.03
N VAL A 12 1.80 3.65 10.53
CA VAL A 12 1.31 3.22 11.85
C VAL A 12 1.15 1.70 11.90
N ARG A 13 0.55 1.09 10.88
CA ARG A 13 0.45 -0.37 10.76
C ARG A 13 1.83 -1.05 10.79
N ALA A 14 2.81 -0.50 10.07
CA ALA A 14 4.17 -1.06 10.05
C ALA A 14 4.83 -1.00 11.43
N VAL A 15 4.62 0.08 12.19
CA VAL A 15 5.09 0.18 13.59
C VAL A 15 4.37 -0.84 14.47
N GLU A 16 3.05 -0.88 14.45
CA GLU A 16 2.25 -1.75 15.33
C GLU A 16 2.45 -3.24 15.07
N SER A 17 2.71 -3.61 13.81
CA SER A 17 2.96 -5.01 13.41
C SER A 17 4.36 -5.51 13.76
N VAL A 18 5.35 -4.62 13.82
CA VAL A 18 6.74 -4.97 14.13
C VAL A 18 7.04 -4.84 15.62
N ASP A 19 6.42 -3.88 16.30
CA ASP A 19 6.51 -3.69 17.75
C ASP A 19 5.60 -4.67 18.50
N ALA A 20 5.88 -5.97 18.32
CA ALA A 20 5.15 -7.07 18.95
C ALA A 20 5.31 -7.10 20.47
N GLU A 21 6.43 -6.56 20.98
CA GLU A 21 6.74 -6.38 22.40
C GLU A 21 6.17 -5.07 22.97
N ARG A 22 5.56 -4.23 22.13
CA ARG A 22 4.91 -2.96 22.48
C ARG A 22 5.83 -2.01 23.28
N GLN A 23 7.14 -2.07 23.02
CA GLN A 23 8.18 -1.29 23.72
C GLN A 23 8.31 0.11 23.17
N SER A 24 8.08 0.28 21.86
CA SER A 24 8.21 1.57 21.17
C SER A 24 6.89 2.35 21.20
N TRP A 25 5.77 1.62 21.28
CA TRP A 25 4.41 2.13 21.22
C TRP A 25 3.50 1.31 22.15
N SER A 26 3.21 1.89 23.32
CA SER A 26 2.48 1.24 24.41
C SER A 26 0.98 1.05 24.12
N ASP A 27 0.34 0.19 24.91
CA ASP A 27 -1.10 -0.09 24.86
C ASP A 27 -1.92 1.17 25.08
N GLU A 28 -1.48 2.00 26.02
CA GLU A 28 -2.12 3.26 26.36
C GLU A 28 -2.08 4.25 25.17
N ASP A 29 -0.97 4.32 24.45
CA ASP A 29 -0.87 5.17 23.26
C ASP A 29 -1.75 4.65 22.10
N ARG A 30 -1.88 3.32 21.94
CA ARG A 30 -2.80 2.68 20.96
C ARG A 30 -4.25 2.99 21.28
N ALA A 31 -4.64 2.77 22.54
CA ALA A 31 -5.99 3.03 23.03
C ALA A 31 -6.36 4.50 22.88
N TRP A 32 -5.48 5.40 23.34
CA TRP A 32 -5.67 6.84 23.22
C TRP A 32 -5.87 7.27 21.76
N SER A 33 -5.06 6.77 20.82
CA SER A 33 -5.20 7.12 19.40
C SER A 33 -6.54 6.67 18.80
N SER A 34 -7.07 5.55 19.28
CA SER A 34 -8.33 4.97 18.80
C SER A 34 -9.53 5.70 19.42
N GLN A 35 -9.45 6.02 20.71
CA GLN A 35 -10.47 6.81 21.42
C GLN A 35 -10.55 8.24 20.88
N ALA A 36 -9.41 8.93 20.76
CA ALA A 36 -9.35 10.29 20.20
C ALA A 36 -9.92 10.33 18.76
N ALA A 37 -9.67 9.29 17.96
CA ALA A 37 -10.27 9.17 16.64
C ALA A 37 -11.77 8.89 16.67
N ALA A 38 -12.24 8.03 17.57
CA ALA A 38 -13.67 7.75 17.74
C ALA A 38 -14.43 9.02 18.17
N GLU A 39 -13.88 9.77 19.13
CA GLU A 39 -14.44 11.04 19.61
C GLU A 39 -14.43 12.12 18.51
N ALA A 40 -13.34 12.23 17.74
CA ALA A 40 -13.21 13.24 16.70
C ALA A 40 -14.11 12.99 15.47
N VAL A 41 -14.32 11.72 15.12
CA VAL A 41 -15.10 11.36 13.93
C VAL A 41 -16.59 11.12 14.27
N GLY A 42 -16.91 10.79 15.53
CA GLY A 42 -18.27 10.50 16.00
C GLY A 42 -18.73 9.08 15.68
N GLU A 43 -19.92 8.70 16.17
CA GLU A 43 -20.51 7.38 15.90
C GLU A 43 -21.00 7.26 14.44
N GLY A 44 -20.80 6.08 13.83
CA GLY A 44 -21.35 5.75 12.51
C GLY A 44 -20.57 6.30 11.30
N ALA A 45 -19.37 6.83 11.51
CA ALA A 45 -18.58 7.33 10.40
C ALA A 45 -17.98 6.20 9.53
N PRO A 46 -17.66 6.47 8.25
CA PRO A 46 -17.08 5.47 7.39
C PRO A 46 -15.74 4.96 7.93
N ALA A 47 -15.52 3.65 7.86
CA ALA A 47 -14.30 2.97 8.29
C ALA A 47 -13.00 3.67 7.83
N ALA A 48 -12.99 4.16 6.58
CA ALA A 48 -11.84 4.86 6.03
C ALA A 48 -11.50 6.19 6.74
N VAL A 49 -12.53 6.89 7.23
CA VAL A 49 -12.37 8.17 7.92
C VAL A 49 -11.85 7.92 9.33
N PHE A 50 -12.41 6.95 10.04
CA PHE A 50 -11.93 6.52 11.36
C PHE A 50 -10.46 6.09 11.32
N VAL A 51 -10.10 5.16 10.41
CA VAL A 51 -8.73 4.66 10.29
C VAL A 51 -7.73 5.77 9.93
N ALA A 52 -8.12 6.68 9.03
CA ALA A 52 -7.29 7.83 8.67
C ALA A 52 -7.08 8.78 9.87
N CYS A 53 -8.14 9.08 10.61
CA CYS A 53 -8.09 9.95 11.78
C CYS A 53 -7.23 9.34 12.90
N ARG A 54 -7.41 8.05 13.19
CA ARG A 54 -6.57 7.29 14.13
C ARG A 54 -5.10 7.36 13.73
N ALA A 55 -4.79 7.16 12.45
CA ALA A 55 -3.42 7.23 11.97
C ALA A 55 -2.79 8.63 12.17
N GLN A 56 -3.57 9.70 12.04
CA GLN A 56 -3.11 11.07 12.30
C GLN A 56 -2.78 11.27 13.78
N PHE A 57 -3.69 10.92 14.70
CA PHE A 57 -3.44 11.00 16.14
C PHE A 57 -2.24 10.15 16.58
N ALA A 58 -2.12 8.93 16.03
CA ALA A 58 -0.98 8.08 16.31
C ALA A 58 0.35 8.73 15.85
N VAL A 59 0.37 9.31 14.66
CA VAL A 59 1.57 10.00 14.14
C VAL A 59 1.92 11.24 14.96
N ASP A 60 0.94 12.01 15.41
CA ASP A 60 1.18 13.20 16.24
C ASP A 60 1.78 12.84 17.60
N ARG A 61 1.38 11.72 18.18
CA ARG A 61 1.96 11.16 19.41
C ARG A 61 3.33 10.51 19.18
N LEU A 62 3.60 9.97 17.98
CA LEU A 62 4.93 9.48 17.58
C LEU A 62 5.94 10.60 17.34
N ARG A 63 5.48 11.78 16.90
CA ARG A 63 6.34 12.88 16.45
C ARG A 63 7.41 13.31 17.46
N PRO A 64 7.11 13.47 18.77
CA PRO A 64 8.13 13.83 19.76
C PRO A 64 9.15 12.71 20.02
N ARG A 65 8.75 11.44 19.82
CA ARG A 65 9.58 10.27 20.14
C ARG A 65 10.56 9.92 19.04
N ASP A 66 10.14 9.99 17.77
CA ASP A 66 11.02 9.71 16.63
C ASP A 66 10.76 10.67 15.44
N PRO A 67 11.36 11.87 15.46
CA PRO A 67 11.29 12.80 14.33
C PRO A 67 12.09 12.29 13.11
N GLY A 68 13.01 11.35 13.28
CA GLY A 68 13.72 10.69 12.18
C GLY A 68 12.77 9.85 11.33
N PHE A 69 11.94 9.04 11.98
CA PHE A 69 10.94 8.19 11.33
C PHE A 69 9.91 9.02 10.55
N LEU A 70 9.40 10.12 11.10
CA LEU A 70 8.44 10.95 10.37
C LEU A 70 9.05 11.65 9.16
N ARG A 71 10.32 12.08 9.24
CA ARG A 71 11.05 12.59 8.06
C ARG A 71 11.18 11.52 6.98
N LEU A 72 11.37 10.25 7.37
CA LEU A 72 11.37 9.12 6.44
C LEU A 72 9.98 8.95 5.79
N VAL A 73 8.91 8.95 6.58
CA VAL A 73 7.54 8.85 6.05
C VAL A 73 7.24 9.99 5.08
N ASP A 74 7.52 11.25 5.45
CA ASP A 74 7.34 12.41 4.57
C ASP A 74 8.19 12.32 3.28
N SER A 75 9.36 11.68 3.34
CA SER A 75 10.21 11.49 2.17
C SER A 75 9.66 10.51 1.13
N LEU A 76 8.72 9.64 1.53
CA LEU A 76 8.05 8.68 0.64
C LEU A 76 6.95 9.34 -0.21
N ARG A 77 6.50 10.53 0.20
CA ARG A 77 5.49 11.30 -0.53
C ARG A 77 6.01 11.71 -1.90
N TRP A 78 5.12 11.63 -2.89
CA TRP A 78 5.44 12.10 -4.23
C TRP A 78 5.67 13.61 -4.26
N ARG A 79 6.75 14.03 -4.91
CA ARG A 79 7.10 15.46 -5.06
C ARG A 79 6.69 15.94 -6.44
N GLY A 80 5.57 16.65 -6.54
CA GLY A 80 5.04 17.17 -7.80
C GLY A 80 6.02 18.06 -8.59
N TRP A 81 6.88 18.81 -7.89
CA TRP A 81 7.87 19.69 -8.53
C TRP A 81 8.89 18.94 -9.39
N ILE A 82 9.22 17.69 -9.05
CA ILE A 82 10.14 16.87 -9.85
C ILE A 82 9.55 16.65 -11.24
N GLY A 83 8.23 16.43 -11.33
CA GLY A 83 7.56 16.29 -12.61
C GLY A 83 7.63 17.55 -13.47
N ALA A 84 7.42 18.72 -12.86
CA ALA A 84 7.55 20.00 -13.55
C ALA A 84 8.99 20.24 -14.05
N MET A 85 9.99 19.92 -13.23
CA MET A 85 11.40 20.03 -13.61
C MET A 85 11.75 19.11 -14.79
N VAL A 86 11.32 17.84 -14.77
CA VAL A 86 11.57 16.90 -15.87
C VAL A 86 10.91 17.37 -17.18
N MET A 87 9.69 17.91 -17.10
CA MET A 87 8.98 18.48 -18.25
C MET A 87 9.72 19.70 -18.82
N LEU A 88 10.16 20.62 -17.95
CA LEU A 88 10.94 21.80 -18.35
C LEU A 88 12.27 21.40 -19.01
N VAL A 89 13.00 20.47 -18.41
CA VAL A 89 14.26 19.95 -18.95
C VAL A 89 14.02 19.28 -20.31
N SER A 90 12.91 18.55 -20.48
CA SER A 90 12.57 17.91 -21.75
C SER A 90 12.28 18.94 -22.85
N PHE A 91 11.55 20.02 -22.54
CA PHE A 91 11.32 21.11 -23.49
C PHE A 91 12.64 21.80 -23.89
N ILE A 92 13.47 22.16 -22.91
CA ILE A 92 14.77 22.80 -23.14
C ILE A 92 15.70 21.88 -23.94
N ALA A 93 15.73 20.59 -23.61
CA ALA A 93 16.49 19.61 -24.36
C ALA A 93 16.04 19.56 -25.83
N GLY A 94 14.73 19.51 -26.08
CA GLY A 94 14.18 19.57 -27.44
C GLY A 94 14.58 20.84 -28.20
N LEU A 95 14.52 21.99 -27.53
CA LEU A 95 14.95 23.28 -28.08
C LEU A 95 16.43 23.30 -28.48
N LEU A 96 17.28 22.58 -27.73
CA LEU A 96 18.72 22.54 -27.94
C LEU A 96 19.17 21.46 -28.94
N VAL A 97 18.34 20.46 -29.23
CA VAL A 97 18.67 19.35 -30.15
C VAL A 97 19.07 19.86 -31.54
N ASP A 98 18.40 20.90 -32.04
CA ASP A 98 18.71 21.47 -33.36
C ASP A 98 20.08 22.17 -33.41
N ARG A 99 20.66 22.54 -32.26
CA ARG A 99 22.00 23.16 -32.20
C ARG A 99 23.14 22.18 -32.48
N ILE A 100 22.86 20.88 -32.49
CA ILE A 100 23.86 19.83 -32.70
C ILE A 100 24.16 19.63 -34.21
N GLY A 101 23.33 20.20 -35.10
CA GLY A 101 23.58 20.24 -36.55
C GLY A 101 24.27 21.55 -36.98
N SER A 102 25.45 21.43 -37.58
CA SER A 102 26.22 22.55 -38.13
C SER A 102 25.83 22.83 -39.58
N GLY A 103 24.82 23.69 -39.81
CA GLY A 103 24.53 24.23 -41.14
C GLY A 103 23.24 25.06 -41.22
N GLN A 104 23.16 25.96 -42.21
CA GLN A 104 21.92 26.67 -42.61
C GLN A 104 20.97 25.77 -43.43
N ASN A 105 21.21 24.47 -43.44
CA ASN A 105 20.54 23.49 -44.28
C ASN A 105 19.72 22.53 -43.42
N ILE A 106 18.45 22.33 -43.77
CA ILE A 106 17.58 21.32 -43.18
C ILE A 106 17.64 20.10 -44.08
N ASN A 107 18.26 19.02 -43.58
CA ASN A 107 18.19 17.73 -44.24
C ASN A 107 16.84 17.07 -43.93
N LEU A 108 16.02 16.81 -44.95
CA LEU A 108 14.72 16.14 -44.80
C LEU A 108 14.86 14.70 -44.29
N LEU A 109 16.01 14.08 -44.50
CA LEU A 109 16.40 12.78 -43.96
C LEU A 109 17.16 12.91 -42.63
N ALA A 110 17.15 14.07 -41.98
CA ALA A 110 17.92 14.29 -40.76
C ALA A 110 17.57 13.23 -39.70
N PRO A 111 18.58 12.52 -39.15
CA PRO A 111 18.39 11.46 -38.17
C PRO A 111 17.51 11.82 -36.95
N PRO A 112 17.51 13.06 -36.41
CA PRO A 112 16.71 13.39 -35.23
C PRO A 112 15.19 13.28 -35.42
N VAL A 113 14.64 13.78 -36.54
CA VAL A 113 13.18 13.78 -36.76
C VAL A 113 12.69 12.38 -37.12
N LEU A 114 13.41 11.68 -38.01
CA LEU A 114 13.11 10.29 -38.35
C LEU A 114 13.22 9.35 -37.15
N GLY A 115 14.27 9.50 -36.34
CA GLY A 115 14.45 8.76 -35.10
C GLY A 115 13.30 9.00 -34.13
N LEU A 116 12.87 10.26 -33.97
CA LEU A 116 11.76 10.63 -33.12
C LEU A 116 10.43 10.00 -33.59
N LEU A 117 10.11 10.06 -34.88
CA LEU A 117 8.89 9.43 -35.42
C LEU A 117 8.93 7.92 -35.24
N THR A 118 10.01 7.27 -35.66
CA THR A 118 10.18 5.81 -35.59
C THR A 118 10.07 5.32 -34.15
N TRP A 119 10.73 6.01 -33.22
CA TRP A 119 10.64 5.71 -31.79
C TRP A 119 9.22 5.86 -31.25
N ASN A 120 8.49 6.90 -31.65
CA ASN A 120 7.11 7.08 -31.23
C ASN A 120 6.20 5.95 -31.72
N LEU A 121 6.32 5.57 -33.00
CA LEU A 121 5.58 4.45 -33.56
C LEU A 121 5.90 3.13 -32.84
N ALA A 122 7.18 2.86 -32.55
CA ALA A 122 7.58 1.69 -31.78
C ALA A 122 6.96 1.68 -30.37
N VAL A 123 6.94 2.82 -29.68
CA VAL A 123 6.30 2.94 -28.36
C VAL A 123 4.80 2.71 -28.45
N TYR A 124 4.11 3.23 -29.46
CA TYR A 124 2.67 2.98 -29.63
C TYR A 124 2.39 1.50 -29.91
N LEU A 125 3.21 0.84 -30.74
CA LEU A 125 3.12 -0.59 -30.97
C LEU A 125 3.33 -1.39 -29.68
N LEU A 126 4.32 -1.02 -28.86
CA LEU A 126 4.56 -1.64 -27.56
C LEU A 126 3.37 -1.47 -26.62
N ILE A 127 2.78 -0.27 -26.56
CA ILE A 127 1.58 0.00 -25.75
C ILE A 127 0.43 -0.90 -26.24
N LEU A 128 0.19 -0.94 -27.55
CA LEU A 128 -0.87 -1.76 -28.15
C LEU A 128 -0.70 -3.24 -27.86
N VAL A 129 0.46 -3.82 -28.20
CA VAL A 129 0.77 -5.24 -27.96
C VAL A 129 0.67 -5.58 -26.48
N SER A 130 1.18 -4.70 -25.61
CA SER A 130 1.10 -4.90 -24.17
C SER A 130 -0.34 -4.83 -23.64
N SER A 131 -1.22 -4.04 -24.25
CA SER A 131 -2.64 -3.98 -23.92
C SER A 131 -3.36 -5.27 -24.33
N LEU A 132 -3.12 -5.74 -25.57
CA LEU A 132 -3.71 -6.97 -26.09
C LEU A 132 -3.26 -8.22 -25.30
N ARG A 133 -1.97 -8.33 -24.99
CA ARG A 133 -1.43 -9.45 -24.19
C ARG A 133 -1.98 -9.49 -22.77
N ARG A 134 -2.44 -8.37 -22.23
CA ARG A 134 -2.93 -8.27 -20.85
C ARG A 134 -4.41 -8.66 -20.70
N GLY A 135 -5.15 -8.87 -21.79
CA GLY A 135 -6.48 -9.51 -21.77
C GLY A 135 -7.48 -8.91 -20.76
N GLY A 136 -7.40 -7.61 -20.47
CA GLY A 136 -8.25 -6.94 -19.49
C GLY A 136 -7.95 -7.25 -18.01
N LYS A 137 -6.93 -8.06 -17.69
CA LYS A 137 -6.55 -8.29 -16.30
C LYS A 137 -5.97 -7.00 -15.71
N PRO A 138 -6.47 -6.51 -14.56
CA PRO A 138 -5.89 -5.35 -13.90
C PRO A 138 -4.40 -5.63 -13.64
N ALA A 139 -3.59 -4.58 -13.63
CA ALA A 139 -2.15 -4.63 -13.40
C ALA A 139 -1.81 -5.18 -11.99
N SER A 140 -2.05 -6.47 -11.78
CA SER A 140 -1.76 -7.21 -10.56
C SER A 140 -0.30 -7.63 -10.50
N GLU A 141 0.44 -7.50 -11.60
CA GLU A 141 1.87 -7.76 -11.65
C GLU A 141 2.66 -6.49 -11.95
N ALA A 142 2.61 -5.56 -11.00
CA ALA A 142 3.59 -4.49 -10.91
C ALA A 142 4.98 -5.02 -10.49
N GLY A 143 5.36 -6.27 -10.79
CA GLY A 143 6.58 -6.91 -10.34
C GLY A 143 7.87 -6.13 -10.64
N PRO A 144 8.15 -5.75 -11.91
CA PRO A 144 9.36 -5.00 -12.24
C PRO A 144 9.29 -3.55 -11.76
N LEU A 145 8.14 -2.89 -11.88
CA LEU A 145 7.97 -1.51 -11.39
C LEU A 145 8.10 -1.44 -9.87
N ARG A 146 7.52 -2.39 -9.14
CA ARG A 146 7.67 -2.54 -7.69
C ARG A 146 9.12 -2.74 -7.32
N ARG A 147 9.90 -3.56 -8.04
CA ARG A 147 11.34 -3.73 -7.78
C ARG A 147 12.11 -2.41 -7.96
N VAL A 148 11.81 -1.65 -9.01
CA VAL A 148 12.44 -0.34 -9.26
C VAL A 148 12.02 0.67 -8.19
N LEU A 149 10.74 0.71 -7.81
CA LEU A 149 10.22 1.57 -6.75
C LEU A 149 10.85 1.21 -5.39
N LEU A 150 10.90 -0.08 -5.05
CA LEU A 150 11.58 -0.58 -3.87
C LEU A 150 13.05 -0.17 -3.88
N GLY A 151 13.76 -0.29 -4.99
CA GLY A 151 15.15 0.13 -5.12
C GLY A 151 15.34 1.64 -4.89
N PHE A 152 14.49 2.47 -5.51
CA PHE A 152 14.54 3.93 -5.36
C PHE A 152 14.21 4.37 -3.93
N LEU A 153 13.13 3.84 -3.37
CA LEU A 153 12.67 4.17 -2.03
C LEU A 153 13.58 3.58 -0.93
N ALA A 154 14.13 2.38 -1.13
CA ALA A 154 15.16 1.82 -0.25
C ALA A 154 16.46 2.62 -0.33
N GLY A 155 16.84 3.12 -1.51
CA GLY A 155 17.97 4.01 -1.70
C GLY A 155 17.82 5.34 -0.95
N SER A 156 16.62 5.93 -0.93
CA SER A 156 16.33 7.08 -0.07
C SER A 156 16.29 6.71 1.42
N GLY A 157 15.71 5.56 1.75
CA GLY A 157 15.60 5.06 3.12
C GLY A 157 16.96 4.75 3.76
N ARG A 158 17.92 4.22 3.00
CA ARG A 158 19.30 3.94 3.46
C ARG A 158 20.06 5.22 3.79
N ARG A 159 19.89 6.29 3.01
CA ARG A 159 20.48 7.61 3.28
C ARG A 159 19.86 8.27 4.51
N LEU A 160 18.56 8.06 4.75
CA LEU A 160 17.88 8.58 5.93
C LEU A 160 18.11 7.75 7.21
N ARG A 161 18.32 6.42 7.08
CA ARG A 161 18.65 5.53 8.21
C ARG A 161 19.93 5.95 8.93
N GLN A 162 20.81 6.69 8.25
CA GLN A 162 22.02 7.27 8.84
C GLN A 162 21.74 8.50 9.73
N ARG A 163 20.48 8.97 9.87
CA ARG A 163 20.13 10.18 10.64
C ARG A 163 18.98 9.94 11.62
N GLY A 164 19.30 9.39 12.79
CA GLY A 164 18.49 9.54 14.02
C GLY A 164 17.09 8.93 13.98
N VAL A 165 16.92 7.78 13.33
CA VAL A 165 15.72 6.94 13.48
C VAL A 165 15.92 6.06 14.69
N LEU A 166 14.98 6.12 15.65
CA LEU A 166 15.01 5.37 16.90
C LEU A 166 14.15 4.10 16.84
N MET A 167 13.23 4.02 15.87
CA MET A 167 12.37 2.85 15.66
C MET A 167 13.15 1.56 15.34
N PRO A 168 12.59 0.38 15.70
CA PRO A 168 13.20 -0.91 15.42
C PRO A 168 13.59 -1.09 13.94
N THR A 169 14.72 -1.75 13.70
CA THR A 169 15.27 -1.98 12.35
C THR A 169 14.31 -2.68 11.35
N PRO A 170 13.36 -3.57 11.75
CA PRO A 170 12.43 -4.18 10.80
C PRO A 170 11.27 -3.27 10.36
N VAL A 171 11.00 -2.15 11.05
CA VAL A 171 9.87 -1.26 10.73
C VAL A 171 10.03 -0.64 9.34
N GLN A 172 11.23 -0.13 9.03
CA GLN A 172 11.51 0.51 7.75
C GLN A 172 11.30 -0.40 6.52
N PRO A 173 11.89 -1.60 6.44
CA PRO A 173 11.68 -2.48 5.29
C PRO A 173 10.22 -2.97 5.18
N ARG A 174 9.51 -3.14 6.32
CA ARG A 174 8.09 -3.49 6.30
C ARG A 174 7.23 -2.38 5.74
N LEU A 175 7.38 -1.15 6.27
CA LEU A 175 6.71 0.05 5.74
C LEU A 175 6.95 0.19 4.24
N LEU A 176 8.20 0.04 3.81
CA LEU A 176 8.54 0.17 2.41
C LEU A 176 7.90 -0.90 1.53
N SER A 177 7.90 -2.16 1.98
CA SER A 177 7.23 -3.25 1.28
C SER A 177 5.73 -2.99 1.15
N ASP A 178 5.06 -2.71 2.26
CA ASP A 178 3.61 -2.54 2.33
C ASP A 178 3.17 -1.31 1.52
N TRP A 179 3.88 -0.19 1.66
CA TRP A 179 3.63 1.02 0.86
C TRP A 179 3.84 0.78 -0.63
N SER A 180 4.89 0.05 -1.02
CA SER A 180 5.17 -0.23 -2.43
C SER A 180 4.04 -1.02 -3.10
N GLN A 181 3.37 -1.92 -2.38
CA GLN A 181 2.26 -2.71 -2.90
C GLN A 181 1.03 -1.84 -3.16
N ILE A 182 0.73 -0.93 -2.23
CA ILE A 182 -0.41 -0.01 -2.31
C ILE A 182 -0.19 1.04 -3.41
N VAL A 183 1.00 1.64 -3.47
CA VAL A 183 1.26 2.83 -4.28
C VAL A 183 1.74 2.54 -5.71
N ALA A 184 2.22 1.32 -5.99
CA ALA A 184 2.73 0.94 -7.31
C ALA A 184 1.81 1.30 -8.48
N PRO A 185 0.50 0.99 -8.49
CA PRO A 185 -0.38 1.34 -9.60
C PRO A 185 -0.57 2.86 -9.74
N LEU A 186 -0.53 3.62 -8.65
CA LEU A 186 -0.60 5.08 -8.71
C LEU A 186 0.69 5.67 -9.31
N TYR A 187 1.85 5.20 -8.86
CA TYR A 187 3.14 5.69 -9.35
C TYR A 187 3.38 5.30 -10.81
N ALA A 188 2.87 4.14 -11.25
CA ALA A 188 2.84 3.76 -12.66
C ALA A 188 2.11 4.81 -13.52
N ALA A 189 0.92 5.24 -13.08
CA ALA A 189 0.12 6.24 -13.79
C ALA A 189 0.83 7.62 -13.81
N ARG A 190 1.46 8.00 -12.70
CA ARG A 190 2.28 9.23 -12.61
C ARG A 190 3.44 9.21 -13.58
N VAL A 191 4.26 8.15 -13.55
CA VAL A 191 5.43 8.02 -14.42
C VAL A 191 4.99 7.99 -15.89
N ALA A 192 3.94 7.25 -16.23
CA ALA A 192 3.38 7.25 -17.58
C ALA A 192 2.97 8.66 -18.01
N ARG A 193 2.20 9.38 -17.17
CA ARG A 193 1.82 10.77 -17.43
C ARG A 193 3.04 11.67 -17.65
N LEU A 194 4.04 11.59 -16.77
CA LEU A 194 5.27 12.36 -16.90
C LEU A 194 5.99 12.07 -18.22
N LEU A 195 6.16 10.80 -18.58
CA LEU A 195 6.84 10.41 -19.83
C LEU A 195 6.10 10.90 -21.06
N HIS A 196 4.77 10.80 -21.08
CA HIS A 196 3.96 11.25 -22.22
C HIS A 196 4.03 12.78 -22.41
N PHE A 197 3.83 13.57 -21.35
CA PHE A 197 3.96 15.02 -21.44
C PHE A 197 5.39 15.47 -21.72
N SER A 198 6.39 14.81 -21.14
CA SER A 198 7.80 15.10 -21.40
C SER A 198 8.16 14.86 -22.87
N ALA A 199 7.68 13.76 -23.47
CA ALA A 199 7.87 13.48 -24.89
C ALA A 199 7.15 14.49 -25.80
N ALA A 200 5.93 14.91 -25.44
CA ALA A 200 5.19 15.95 -26.16
C ALA A 200 5.93 17.30 -26.10
N LEU A 201 6.41 17.68 -24.92
CA LEU A 201 7.18 18.92 -24.72
C LEU A 201 8.55 18.88 -25.39
N PHE A 202 9.21 17.72 -25.43
CA PHE A 202 10.44 17.56 -26.19
C PHE A 202 10.21 17.78 -27.69
N ALA A 203 9.16 17.18 -28.25
CA ALA A 203 8.79 17.41 -29.65
C ALA A 203 8.38 18.87 -29.91
N ALA A 204 7.62 19.49 -29.01
CA ALA A 204 7.28 20.91 -29.09
C ALA A 204 8.52 21.80 -29.00
N GLY A 205 9.51 21.44 -28.17
CA GLY A 205 10.80 22.11 -28.08
C GLY A 205 11.58 22.04 -29.39
N ILE A 206 11.61 20.87 -30.06
CA ILE A 206 12.22 20.72 -31.39
C ILE A 206 11.55 21.66 -32.39
N ILE A 207 10.21 21.64 -32.46
CA ILE A 207 9.44 22.52 -33.36
C ILE A 207 9.76 23.99 -33.06
N ALA A 208 9.73 24.39 -31.79
CA ALA A 208 10.06 25.76 -31.38
C ALA A 208 11.49 26.15 -31.77
N GLY A 209 12.46 25.25 -31.61
CA GLY A 209 13.86 25.47 -32.00
C GLY A 209 14.01 25.71 -33.50
N LEU A 210 13.35 24.88 -34.31
CA LEU A 210 13.31 25.02 -35.77
C LEU A 210 12.72 26.38 -36.20
N TYR A 211 11.58 26.79 -35.62
CA TYR A 211 10.97 28.08 -35.93
C TYR A 211 11.81 29.27 -35.45
N LEU A 212 12.37 29.22 -34.23
CA LEU A 212 13.21 30.31 -33.72
C LEU A 212 14.42 30.55 -34.62
N ARG A 213 15.04 29.49 -35.12
CA ARG A 213 16.19 29.61 -36.02
C ARG A 213 15.76 30.04 -37.42
N GLY A 214 14.60 29.60 -37.91
CA GLY A 214 14.04 30.03 -39.20
C GLY A 214 13.60 31.51 -39.24
N LEU A 215 13.38 32.13 -38.08
CA LEU A 215 13.19 33.59 -37.98
C LEU A 215 14.52 34.36 -38.11
N ALA A 216 15.63 33.77 -37.69
CA ALA A 216 16.94 34.42 -37.66
C ALA A 216 17.81 34.11 -38.90
N PHE A 217 17.56 32.99 -39.58
CA PHE A 217 18.36 32.50 -40.70
C PHE A 217 17.48 31.95 -41.82
N GLU A 218 17.89 32.17 -43.08
CA GLU A 218 17.27 31.50 -44.23
C GLU A 218 17.66 30.03 -44.24
N TYR A 219 16.72 29.16 -43.84
CA TYR A 219 16.91 27.74 -43.98
C TYR A 219 16.66 27.27 -45.40
N ARG A 220 17.54 26.39 -45.86
CA ARG A 220 17.47 25.72 -47.14
C ARG A 220 17.08 24.25 -46.94
N ALA A 221 15.99 23.81 -47.54
CA ALA A 221 15.57 22.43 -47.47
C ALA A 221 16.27 21.61 -48.56
N GLY A 222 16.74 20.44 -48.19
CA GLY A 222 17.28 19.48 -49.13
C GLY A 222 17.39 18.11 -48.52
N TRP A 223 17.84 17.14 -49.31
CA TRP A 223 18.11 15.80 -48.81
C TRP A 223 19.42 15.27 -49.38
N GLU A 224 20.04 14.38 -48.62
CA GLU A 224 21.22 13.63 -49.03
C GLU A 224 21.12 12.21 -48.52
N SER A 225 21.53 11.26 -49.35
CA SER A 225 21.66 9.87 -48.95
C SER A 225 22.73 9.20 -49.80
N THR A 226 23.58 8.41 -49.15
CA THR A 226 24.55 7.53 -49.82
C THR A 226 23.85 6.29 -50.41
N PHE A 227 22.72 5.88 -49.84
CA PHE A 227 22.07 4.60 -50.15
C PHE A 227 20.74 4.75 -50.91
N LEU A 228 20.03 5.87 -50.74
CA LEU A 228 18.70 6.06 -51.30
C LEU A 228 18.74 7.00 -52.51
N GLY A 229 18.07 6.60 -53.59
CA GLY A 229 17.76 7.46 -54.74
C GLY A 229 16.49 8.29 -54.54
N ALA A 230 16.24 9.25 -55.44
CA ALA A 230 15.11 10.18 -55.35
C ALA A 230 13.75 9.49 -55.25
N GLU A 231 13.53 8.40 -56.00
CA GLU A 231 12.29 7.61 -55.90
C GLU A 231 12.08 7.00 -54.51
N ALA A 232 13.14 6.44 -53.91
CA ALA A 232 13.06 5.83 -52.60
C ALA A 232 12.80 6.89 -51.52
N VAL A 233 13.42 8.06 -51.64
CA VAL A 233 13.17 9.20 -50.75
C VAL A 233 11.76 9.73 -50.90
N HIS A 234 11.24 9.86 -52.14
CA HIS A 234 9.86 10.26 -52.38
C HIS A 234 8.88 9.27 -51.74
N ARG A 235 9.07 7.95 -51.93
CA ARG A 235 8.24 6.92 -51.28
C ARG A 235 8.31 6.98 -49.75
N LEU A 236 9.49 7.23 -49.19
CA LEU A 236 9.66 7.34 -47.75
C LEU A 236 8.93 8.57 -47.20
N LEU A 237 9.12 9.73 -47.82
CA LEU A 237 8.52 10.99 -47.39
C LEU A 237 7.01 11.01 -47.61
N SER A 238 6.49 10.35 -48.65
CA SER A 238 5.04 10.26 -48.86
C SER A 238 4.33 9.52 -47.72
N VAL A 239 4.95 8.49 -47.15
CA VAL A 239 4.42 7.78 -45.98
C VAL A 239 4.66 8.57 -44.70
N LEU A 240 5.88 9.06 -44.51
CA LEU A 240 6.30 9.73 -43.27
C LEU A 240 5.55 11.05 -43.05
N LEU A 241 5.39 11.85 -44.10
CA LEU A 241 4.79 13.18 -44.05
C LEU A 241 3.29 13.16 -44.41
N ALA A 242 2.70 12.01 -44.76
CA ALA A 242 1.27 11.89 -45.02
C ALA A 242 0.39 12.57 -43.95
N PRO A 243 0.65 12.43 -42.64
CA PRO A 243 -0.14 13.11 -41.62
C PRO A 243 -0.08 14.64 -41.74
N GLY A 244 1.11 15.19 -42.02
CA GLY A 244 1.28 16.61 -42.24
C GLY A 244 0.58 17.09 -43.51
N LEU A 245 0.71 16.33 -44.61
CA LEU A 245 0.08 16.66 -45.91
C LEU A 245 -1.45 16.70 -45.77
N TRP A 246 -2.03 15.75 -45.03
CA TRP A 246 -3.47 15.72 -44.75
C TRP A 246 -3.92 16.96 -43.95
N LEU A 247 -3.13 17.37 -42.95
CA LEU A 247 -3.46 18.53 -42.12
C LEU A 247 -3.34 19.86 -42.86
N THR A 248 -2.28 20.03 -43.65
CA THR A 248 -1.99 21.29 -44.34
C THR A 248 -2.66 21.40 -45.71
N GLY A 249 -3.20 20.29 -46.23
CA GLY A 249 -3.73 20.22 -47.60
C GLY A 249 -2.66 20.40 -48.68
N SER A 250 -1.38 20.26 -48.32
CA SER A 250 -0.25 20.44 -49.22
C SER A 250 0.01 19.17 -50.04
N VAL A 251 0.63 19.34 -51.20
CA VAL A 251 1.09 18.23 -52.04
C VAL A 251 2.60 18.04 -51.88
N LEU A 252 3.04 16.80 -51.81
CA LEU A 252 4.47 16.49 -51.86
C LEU A 252 4.96 16.69 -53.30
N PRO A 253 6.12 17.33 -53.53
CA PRO A 253 6.68 17.43 -54.88
C PRO A 253 6.91 16.05 -55.50
N GLU A 254 6.76 15.97 -56.82
CA GLU A 254 7.03 14.74 -57.57
C GLU A 254 8.53 14.35 -57.51
N VAL A 255 8.86 13.17 -58.01
CA VAL A 255 10.23 12.62 -57.92
C VAL A 255 11.27 13.57 -58.50
N ASP A 256 10.97 14.23 -59.62
CA ASP A 256 11.86 15.20 -60.26
C ASP A 256 12.04 16.48 -59.42
N GLY A 257 10.97 16.92 -58.77
CA GLY A 257 11.01 18.04 -57.82
C GLY A 257 11.87 17.71 -56.58
N LEU A 258 11.77 16.47 -56.07
CA LEU A 258 12.68 16.01 -55.01
C LEU A 258 14.13 15.87 -55.50
N ALA A 259 14.35 15.38 -56.72
CA ALA A 259 15.69 15.24 -57.28
C ALA A 259 16.40 16.60 -57.41
N ALA A 260 15.65 17.65 -57.72
CA ALA A 260 16.15 19.02 -57.83
C ALA A 260 16.63 19.63 -56.50
N ILE A 261 16.07 19.20 -55.35
CA ILE A 261 16.46 19.69 -54.01
C ILE A 261 17.50 18.79 -53.31
N ARG A 262 18.13 17.84 -54.03
CA ARG A 262 19.22 17.02 -53.50
C ARG A 262 20.46 17.90 -53.27
N PHE A 263 21.08 17.81 -52.09
CA PHE A 263 22.32 18.55 -51.84
C PHE A 263 23.41 18.12 -52.84
N GLY A 264 24.05 19.10 -53.48
CA GLY A 264 25.09 18.90 -54.50
C GLY A 264 24.63 19.11 -55.95
N VAL A 265 23.34 19.32 -56.22
CA VAL A 265 22.82 19.69 -57.55
C VAL A 265 22.59 21.21 -57.62
N LEU A 266 22.96 21.85 -58.74
CA LEU A 266 22.69 23.27 -59.05
C LEU A 266 21.49 23.36 -60.01
N PRO A 267 20.59 24.37 -59.90
CA PRO A 267 20.61 25.50 -58.98
C PRO A 267 20.14 25.15 -57.55
N ALA A 268 20.45 26.05 -56.62
CA ALA A 268 20.48 25.78 -55.20
C ALA A 268 19.08 25.72 -54.54
N THR A 269 18.83 24.62 -53.83
CA THR A 269 18.07 24.50 -52.55
C THR A 269 16.85 25.41 -52.35
N GLU A 270 15.68 24.77 -52.23
CA GLU A 270 14.37 25.40 -52.00
C GLU A 270 14.26 26.04 -50.60
N ASN A 271 13.43 27.07 -50.49
CA ASN A 271 13.05 27.67 -49.21
C ASN A 271 12.49 26.58 -48.27
N ALA A 272 13.04 26.45 -47.06
CA ALA A 272 12.64 25.40 -46.14
C ALA A 272 11.33 25.65 -45.39
N ALA A 273 10.74 26.85 -45.48
CA ALA A 273 9.54 27.18 -44.70
C ALA A 273 8.35 26.22 -44.96
N PRO A 274 7.98 25.86 -46.22
CA PRO A 274 6.92 24.89 -46.47
C PRO A 274 7.21 23.51 -45.84
N TRP A 275 8.47 23.07 -45.91
CA TRP A 275 8.93 21.82 -45.34
C TRP A 275 8.91 21.84 -43.80
N LEU A 276 9.25 22.97 -43.18
CA LEU A 276 9.16 23.16 -41.73
C LEU A 276 7.73 23.07 -41.22
N HIS A 277 6.79 23.73 -41.91
CA HIS A 277 5.37 23.62 -41.58
C HIS A 277 4.87 22.18 -41.71
N LEU A 278 5.27 21.47 -42.77
CA LEU A 278 4.90 20.08 -43.00
C LEU A 278 5.46 19.13 -41.94
N LEU A 279 6.72 19.31 -41.54
CA LEU A 279 7.35 18.54 -40.46
C LEU A 279 6.71 18.84 -39.11
N ALA A 280 6.43 20.11 -38.83
CA ALA A 280 5.75 20.53 -37.59
C ALA A 280 4.33 19.94 -37.53
N ALA A 281 3.57 19.98 -38.62
CA ALA A 281 2.24 19.38 -38.73
C ALA A 281 2.28 17.85 -38.51
N THR A 282 3.26 17.18 -39.12
CA THR A 282 3.45 15.73 -38.93
C THR A 282 3.79 15.39 -37.48
N LEU A 283 4.74 16.11 -36.86
CA LEU A 283 5.08 15.92 -35.45
C LEU A 283 3.91 16.23 -34.52
N LEU A 284 3.10 17.23 -34.85
CA LEU A 284 1.90 17.56 -34.10
C LEU A 284 0.93 16.37 -34.08
N ILE A 285 0.62 15.78 -35.23
CA ILE A 285 -0.33 14.67 -35.34
C ILE A 285 0.22 13.35 -34.82
N VAL A 286 1.46 13.00 -35.15
CA VAL A 286 2.02 11.68 -34.85
C VAL A 286 2.56 11.62 -33.42
N VAL A 287 3.09 12.73 -32.91
CA VAL A 287 3.78 12.77 -31.62
C VAL A 287 2.98 13.56 -30.60
N ILE A 288 2.78 14.87 -30.80
CA ILE A 288 2.28 15.75 -29.73
C ILE A 288 0.85 15.38 -29.34
N VAL A 289 -0.09 15.32 -30.30
CA VAL A 289 -1.51 15.06 -30.03
C VAL A 289 -1.73 13.71 -29.33
N PRO A 290 -1.21 12.56 -29.84
CA PRO A 290 -1.38 11.28 -29.18
C PRO A 290 -0.71 11.22 -27.81
N ARG A 291 0.47 11.85 -27.65
CA ARG A 291 1.15 11.90 -26.36
C ARG A 291 0.38 12.73 -25.34
N VAL A 292 -0.17 13.88 -25.73
CA VAL A 292 -1.03 14.68 -24.86
C VAL A 292 -2.27 13.90 -24.47
N ALA A 293 -2.93 13.23 -25.41
CA ALA A 293 -4.10 12.39 -25.12
C ALA A 293 -3.78 11.27 -24.11
N LEU A 294 -2.68 10.53 -24.33
CA LEU A 294 -2.21 9.48 -23.40
C LEU A 294 -1.79 10.06 -22.04
N GLY A 295 -1.20 11.26 -22.02
CA GLY A 295 -0.86 11.99 -20.80
C GLY A 295 -2.08 12.39 -19.99
N ILE A 296 -3.13 12.88 -20.65
CA ILE A 296 -4.42 13.22 -20.04
C ILE A 296 -5.08 11.94 -19.50
N ALA A 297 -5.17 10.87 -20.29
CA ALA A 297 -5.73 9.58 -19.86
C ALA A 297 -5.00 9.03 -18.62
N SER A 298 -3.67 9.10 -18.60
CA SER A 298 -2.85 8.72 -17.43
C SER A 298 -3.11 9.63 -16.23
N GLY A 299 -3.40 10.92 -16.44
CA GLY A 299 -3.77 11.87 -15.39
C GLY A 299 -5.16 11.62 -14.80
N LEU A 300 -6.13 11.23 -15.62
CA LEU A 300 -7.45 10.80 -15.15
C LEU A 300 -7.33 9.52 -14.32
N LEU A 301 -6.53 8.56 -14.77
CA LEU A 301 -6.25 7.34 -14.02
C LEU A 301 -5.52 7.62 -12.70
N GLU A 302 -4.56 8.55 -12.70
CA GLU A 302 -3.88 9.03 -11.49
C GLU A 302 -4.89 9.61 -10.49
N ARG A 303 -5.77 10.52 -10.93
CA ARG A 303 -6.81 11.15 -10.09
C ARG A 303 -7.78 10.11 -9.52
N HIS A 304 -8.19 9.15 -10.35
CA HIS A 304 -9.07 8.09 -9.90
C HIS A 304 -8.39 7.23 -8.82
N ARG A 305 -7.15 6.79 -9.06
CA ARG A 305 -6.40 5.94 -8.12
C ARG A 305 -6.01 6.67 -6.84
N SER A 306 -5.67 7.96 -6.89
CA SER A 306 -5.27 8.72 -5.70
C SER A 306 -6.40 8.90 -4.68
N SER A 307 -7.67 8.84 -5.13
CA SER A 307 -8.85 8.88 -4.26
C SER A 307 -9.18 7.52 -3.61
N ARG A 308 -8.67 6.42 -4.16
CA ARG A 308 -9.01 5.03 -3.79
C ARG A 308 -7.78 4.18 -3.45
N LEU A 309 -6.72 4.80 -2.92
CA LEU A 309 -5.46 4.10 -2.61
C LEU A 309 -5.63 2.98 -1.58
N LEU A 310 -6.45 3.25 -0.55
CA LEU A 310 -6.73 2.30 0.52
C LEU A 310 -8.22 2.45 0.86
N GLY A 311 -8.97 1.37 0.68
CA GLY A 311 -10.42 1.34 0.77
C GLY A 311 -10.97 -0.06 1.03
N ASP A 312 -10.19 -1.09 0.76
CA ASP A 312 -10.41 -2.44 1.27
C ASP A 312 -9.72 -2.59 2.63
N PHE A 313 -10.52 -2.82 3.67
CA PHE A 313 -10.08 -3.07 5.04
C PHE A 313 -10.25 -4.55 5.43
N GLY A 314 -10.26 -5.46 4.47
CA GLY A 314 -10.35 -6.91 4.70
C GLY A 314 -9.18 -7.54 5.47
N ASP A 315 -8.09 -6.79 5.71
CA ASP A 315 -6.96 -7.27 6.50
C ASP A 315 -7.34 -7.48 7.98
N PRO A 316 -6.95 -8.60 8.62
CA PRO A 316 -7.25 -8.86 10.04
C PRO A 316 -6.84 -7.71 10.98
N TYR A 317 -5.76 -6.99 10.65
CA TYR A 317 -5.36 -5.80 11.40
C TYR A 317 -6.44 -4.72 11.40
N TYR A 318 -7.02 -4.40 10.24
CA TYR A 318 -8.05 -3.35 10.14
C TYR A 318 -9.40 -3.83 10.67
N GLN A 319 -9.73 -5.11 10.49
CA GLN A 319 -10.96 -5.69 11.05
C GLN A 319 -10.98 -5.58 12.58
N ARG A 320 -9.87 -5.88 13.26
CA ARG A 320 -9.76 -5.70 14.73
C ARG A 320 -9.98 -4.24 15.15
N LEU A 321 -9.38 -3.29 14.44
CA LEU A 321 -9.56 -1.86 14.73
C LEU A 321 -11.00 -1.39 14.51
N LEU A 322 -11.65 -1.87 13.45
CA LEU A 322 -13.01 -1.49 13.10
C LEU A 322 -14.03 -2.15 14.02
N HIS A 323 -13.76 -3.37 14.48
CA HIS A 323 -14.64 -4.08 15.41
C HIS A 323 -14.80 -3.31 16.74
N GLY A 324 -13.68 -2.81 17.31
CA GLY A 324 -13.71 -2.00 18.52
C GLY A 324 -14.34 -0.61 18.35
N TYR A 325 -14.47 -0.12 17.11
CA TYR A 325 -15.14 1.15 16.82
C TYR A 325 -16.64 0.98 16.51
N GLN A 326 -17.02 -0.04 15.75
CA GLN A 326 -18.40 -0.24 15.28
C GLN A 326 -19.30 -0.95 16.29
N THR A 327 -18.74 -1.87 17.08
CA THR A 327 -19.51 -2.75 17.99
C THR A 327 -19.48 -2.24 19.43
N GLY A 328 -18.78 -1.13 19.68
CA GLY A 328 -18.47 -0.66 21.04
C GLY A 328 -17.38 -1.51 21.73
N PRO A 329 -17.05 -1.18 22.99
CA PRO A 329 -16.08 -1.96 23.77
C PRO A 329 -16.56 -3.41 23.91
N ALA A 330 -15.67 -4.38 23.67
CA ALA A 330 -16.00 -5.78 23.89
C ALA A 330 -16.26 -6.02 25.38
N HIS A 331 -17.49 -6.33 25.76
CA HIS A 331 -17.84 -6.71 27.13
C HIS A 331 -17.54 -8.19 27.34
N LEU A 332 -16.54 -8.49 28.17
CA LEU A 332 -16.10 -9.84 28.50
C LEU A 332 -16.49 -10.14 29.94
N SER A 333 -17.10 -11.29 30.18
CA SER A 333 -17.37 -11.77 31.54
C SER A 333 -16.37 -12.86 31.92
N VAL A 334 -15.64 -12.66 33.02
CA VAL A 334 -14.73 -13.66 33.56
C VAL A 334 -15.38 -14.32 34.78
N ILE A 335 -15.50 -15.65 34.75
CA ILE A 335 -16.08 -16.45 35.83
C ILE A 335 -14.98 -17.35 36.41
N PRO A 336 -14.43 -17.02 37.60
CA PRO A 336 -13.51 -17.89 38.31
C PRO A 336 -14.25 -19.09 38.92
N TYR A 337 -13.71 -20.29 38.78
CA TYR A 337 -14.25 -21.49 39.41
C TYR A 337 -13.34 -21.99 40.54
N SER A 338 -13.86 -22.01 41.77
CA SER A 338 -13.15 -22.38 43.00
C SER A 338 -11.78 -21.71 43.13
N TYR A 339 -11.67 -20.50 42.57
CA TYR A 339 -10.40 -19.80 42.40
C TYR A 339 -10.56 -18.31 42.67
N HIS A 340 -9.68 -17.79 43.54
CA HIS A 340 -9.59 -16.37 43.87
C HIS A 340 -8.28 -15.83 43.27
N PRO A 341 -8.33 -15.15 42.12
CA PRO A 341 -7.14 -14.67 41.44
C PRO A 341 -6.46 -13.55 42.22
N ALA A 342 -5.13 -13.57 42.28
CA ALA A 342 -4.35 -12.49 42.87
C ALA A 342 -4.35 -11.25 41.97
N THR A 343 -4.03 -10.06 42.52
CA THR A 343 -3.98 -8.80 41.76
C THR A 343 -3.08 -8.88 40.53
N ALA A 344 -1.96 -9.61 40.62
CA ALA A 344 -1.05 -9.84 39.49
C ALA A 344 -1.72 -10.63 38.35
N THR A 345 -2.44 -11.72 38.68
CA THR A 345 -3.23 -12.52 37.74
C THR A 345 -4.34 -11.70 37.09
N ILE A 346 -5.06 -10.89 37.88
CA ILE A 346 -6.12 -9.99 37.37
C ILE A 346 -5.53 -9.02 36.34
N THR A 347 -4.42 -8.36 36.69
CA THR A 347 -3.74 -7.39 35.81
C THR A 347 -3.20 -8.06 34.55
N GLY A 348 -2.61 -9.25 34.68
CA GLY A 348 -2.09 -10.01 33.54
C GLY A 348 -3.18 -10.49 32.58
N LEU A 349 -4.32 -10.95 33.13
CA LEU A 349 -5.49 -11.33 32.34
C LEU A 349 -6.11 -10.13 31.62
N GLN A 350 -6.22 -8.98 32.29
CA GLN A 350 -6.71 -7.75 31.67
C GLN A 350 -5.86 -7.32 30.48
N ARG A 351 -4.53 -7.36 30.62
CA ARG A 351 -3.60 -7.08 29.52
C ARG A 351 -3.73 -8.08 28.36
N LEU A 352 -3.88 -9.37 28.67
CA LEU A 352 -4.03 -10.41 27.66
C LEU A 352 -5.33 -10.25 26.87
N LEU A 353 -6.45 -10.07 27.57
CA LEU A 353 -7.77 -9.95 26.93
C LEU A 353 -7.91 -8.65 26.13
N GLY A 354 -7.37 -7.54 26.64
CA GLY A 354 -7.29 -6.28 25.86
C GLY A 354 -6.46 -6.45 24.58
N ARG A 355 -5.42 -7.28 24.60
CA ARG A 355 -4.62 -7.58 23.41
C ARG A 355 -5.36 -8.43 22.37
N VAL A 356 -6.25 -9.33 22.79
CA VAL A 356 -7.00 -10.23 21.90
C VAL A 356 -8.27 -9.58 21.36
N PHE A 357 -9.11 -9.01 22.24
CA PHE A 357 -10.44 -8.50 21.89
C PHE A 357 -10.45 -7.00 21.56
N GLY A 358 -9.29 -6.34 21.63
CA GLY A 358 -9.12 -4.92 21.39
C GLY A 358 -8.91 -4.13 22.68
N ASP A 359 -8.12 -3.05 22.59
CA ASP A 359 -7.61 -2.33 23.77
C ASP A 359 -8.73 -1.63 24.59
N ASN A 360 -9.98 -1.58 24.09
CA ASN A 360 -11.16 -1.04 24.78
C ASN A 360 -12.03 -2.13 25.44
N ALA A 361 -11.58 -3.39 25.52
CA ALA A 361 -12.38 -4.45 26.12
C ALA A 361 -12.67 -4.16 27.61
N GLN A 362 -13.95 -4.20 27.99
CA GLN A 362 -14.39 -4.08 29.38
C GLN A 362 -14.54 -5.48 29.98
N ILE A 363 -13.87 -5.71 31.11
CA ILE A 363 -13.86 -7.01 31.77
C ILE A 363 -14.69 -6.91 33.05
N GLU A 364 -15.79 -7.63 33.08
CA GLU A 364 -16.65 -7.80 34.24
C GLU A 364 -16.29 -9.11 34.95
N TRP A 365 -15.93 -9.00 36.23
CA TRP A 365 -15.62 -10.16 37.06
C TRP A 365 -16.88 -10.64 37.74
N ALA A 366 -17.32 -11.86 37.41
CA ALA A 366 -18.42 -12.51 38.10
C ALA A 366 -17.99 -12.99 39.49
N THR A 367 -18.96 -13.21 40.37
CA THR A 367 -18.72 -13.85 41.66
C THR A 367 -18.13 -15.24 41.44
N PRO A 368 -17.02 -15.61 42.13
CA PRO A 368 -16.44 -16.94 42.00
C PRO A 368 -17.45 -18.04 42.33
N VAL A 369 -17.51 -19.06 41.50
CA VAL A 369 -18.40 -20.22 41.69
C VAL A 369 -17.68 -21.25 42.54
N ASN A 370 -18.28 -21.66 43.65
CA ASN A 370 -17.64 -22.63 44.54
C ASN A 370 -17.86 -24.06 44.05
N TYR A 371 -17.03 -24.97 44.56
CA TYR A 371 -17.22 -26.40 44.36
C TYR A 371 -18.57 -26.85 44.92
N GLY A 372 -19.35 -27.59 44.14
CA GLY A 372 -20.72 -27.98 44.46
C GLY A 372 -21.80 -26.98 44.01
N GLU A 373 -21.42 -25.84 43.41
CA GLU A 373 -22.34 -24.84 42.88
C GLU A 373 -22.29 -24.77 41.34
N GLU A 374 -21.97 -25.87 40.66
CA GLU A 374 -21.69 -25.92 39.22
C GLU A 374 -22.88 -25.49 38.35
N GLU A 375 -24.10 -25.58 38.86
CA GLU A 375 -25.32 -25.16 38.16
C GLU A 375 -25.69 -23.68 38.39
N ALA A 376 -25.09 -23.01 39.38
CA ALA A 376 -25.36 -21.61 39.70
C ALA A 376 -25.17 -20.63 38.51
N PRO A 377 -24.19 -20.82 37.59
CA PRO A 377 -24.04 -19.98 36.41
C PRO A 377 -25.23 -20.00 35.46
N ARG A 378 -26.11 -21.01 35.50
CA ARG A 378 -27.34 -21.01 34.68
C ARG A 378 -28.31 -19.92 35.11
N THR A 379 -28.26 -19.53 36.38
CA THR A 379 -29.23 -18.63 37.03
C THR A 379 -28.63 -17.25 37.29
N ALA A 380 -27.30 -17.16 37.48
CA ALA A 380 -26.61 -15.91 37.79
C ALA A 380 -26.15 -15.18 36.51
N MET A 381 -26.56 -13.91 36.38
CA MET A 381 -26.35 -12.96 35.26
C MET A 381 -27.31 -13.07 34.07
N GLN A 382 -28.25 -12.14 34.03
CA GLN A 382 -28.85 -11.63 32.79
C GLN A 382 -27.84 -10.64 32.17
N CYS A 383 -26.95 -11.11 31.30
CA CYS A 383 -26.20 -10.20 30.44
C CYS A 383 -27.06 -9.94 29.20
N GLU A 384 -27.41 -8.68 28.94
CA GLU A 384 -28.09 -8.30 27.70
C GLU A 384 -27.09 -8.42 26.54
N GLY A 385 -27.26 -9.45 25.70
CA GLY A 385 -26.48 -9.66 24.48
C GLY A 385 -25.50 -10.84 24.53
N ARG A 386 -25.00 -11.24 23.36
CA ARG A 386 -23.99 -12.31 23.19
C ARG A 386 -22.59 -11.83 23.58
N THR A 387 -22.27 -11.84 24.87
CA THR A 387 -20.93 -11.49 25.37
C THR A 387 -20.02 -12.73 25.42
N PRO A 388 -18.74 -12.64 24.98
CA PRO A 388 -17.79 -13.73 25.18
C PRO A 388 -17.54 -13.96 26.67
N VAL A 389 -17.50 -15.22 27.07
CA VAL A 389 -17.33 -15.62 28.48
C VAL A 389 -15.98 -16.32 28.64
N VAL A 390 -15.26 -16.01 29.71
CA VAL A 390 -13.97 -16.62 30.05
C VAL A 390 -14.13 -17.41 31.35
N ALA A 391 -14.04 -18.74 31.26
CA ALA A 391 -13.98 -19.61 32.42
C ALA A 391 -12.53 -19.71 32.90
N LEU A 392 -12.26 -19.25 34.13
CA LEU A 392 -10.92 -19.20 34.70
C LEU A 392 -10.75 -20.26 35.79
N PHE A 393 -9.79 -21.16 35.58
CA PHE A 393 -9.40 -22.21 36.54
C PHE A 393 -7.95 -22.02 37.00
N SER A 394 -7.61 -22.64 38.13
CA SER A 394 -6.22 -22.77 38.59
C SER A 394 -5.68 -24.16 38.27
N LEU A 395 -4.44 -24.24 37.78
CA LEU A 395 -3.76 -25.52 37.51
C LEU A 395 -3.58 -26.37 38.79
N VAL A 396 -3.65 -25.74 39.97
CA VAL A 396 -3.61 -26.42 41.27
C VAL A 396 -4.84 -27.28 41.51
N ALA A 397 -6.00 -26.91 40.94
CA ALA A 397 -7.22 -27.70 41.08
C ALA A 397 -7.11 -29.03 40.32
N THR A 398 -7.61 -30.11 40.91
CA THR A 398 -7.71 -31.41 40.23
C THR A 398 -8.82 -31.33 39.19
N PRO A 399 -8.53 -31.59 37.91
CA PRO A 399 -9.57 -31.61 36.88
C PRO A 399 -10.48 -32.81 37.07
N GLU A 400 -11.79 -32.58 37.08
CA GLU A 400 -12.84 -33.59 37.24
C GLU A 400 -13.97 -33.31 36.22
N ARG A 401 -14.44 -34.38 35.57
CA ARG A 401 -15.57 -34.29 34.62
C ARG A 401 -16.89 -33.86 35.26
N GLU A 402 -17.07 -34.27 36.52
CA GLU A 402 -18.29 -34.04 37.30
C GLU A 402 -18.35 -32.63 37.86
N ALA A 403 -17.20 -31.99 38.12
CA ALA A 403 -17.12 -30.62 38.64
C ALA A 403 -16.83 -29.60 37.53
N GLN A 404 -15.58 -29.47 37.08
CA GLN A 404 -15.19 -28.47 36.07
C GLN A 404 -15.88 -28.73 34.73
N GLY A 405 -16.04 -30.01 34.35
CA GLY A 405 -16.77 -30.37 33.14
C GLY A 405 -18.26 -30.01 33.20
N ALA A 406 -18.91 -30.19 34.36
CA ALA A 406 -20.31 -29.80 34.57
C ALA A 406 -20.47 -28.27 34.56
N PHE A 407 -19.58 -27.53 35.23
CA PHE A 407 -19.55 -26.07 35.21
C PHE A 407 -19.42 -25.51 33.78
N LEU A 408 -18.49 -26.04 32.97
CA LEU A 408 -18.33 -25.61 31.57
C LEU A 408 -19.59 -25.86 30.73
N ARG A 409 -20.24 -27.02 30.91
CA ARG A 409 -21.53 -27.33 30.28
C ARG A 409 -22.64 -26.39 30.75
N ALA A 410 -22.67 -26.05 32.03
CA ALA A 410 -23.64 -25.13 32.61
C ALA A 410 -23.48 -23.71 32.06
N VAL A 411 -22.25 -23.21 31.94
CA VAL A 411 -21.95 -21.88 31.35
C VAL A 411 -22.31 -21.85 29.86
N ARG A 412 -21.98 -22.89 29.10
CA ARG A 412 -22.33 -22.97 27.67
C ARG A 412 -23.84 -23.06 27.43
N ALA A 413 -24.56 -23.76 28.30
CA ALA A 413 -26.01 -23.93 28.20
C ALA A 413 -26.81 -22.65 28.51
N ARG A 414 -26.17 -21.57 28.94
CA ARG A 414 -26.81 -20.28 29.18
C ARG A 414 -27.32 -19.68 27.86
N GLU A 415 -28.59 -19.30 27.83
CA GLU A 415 -29.13 -18.51 26.73
C GLU A 415 -28.42 -17.16 26.65
N GLY A 416 -27.98 -16.78 25.45
CA GLY A 416 -27.24 -15.54 25.22
C GLY A 416 -25.74 -15.60 25.50
N ALA A 417 -25.16 -16.75 25.90
CA ALA A 417 -23.69 -16.85 26.01
C ALA A 417 -23.02 -16.73 24.61
N GLY A 418 -22.04 -15.83 24.50
CA GLY A 418 -21.13 -15.76 23.36
C GLY A 418 -20.09 -16.90 23.38
N PRO A 419 -19.02 -16.82 22.57
CA PRO A 419 -17.98 -17.85 22.57
C PRO A 419 -17.35 -17.99 23.97
N LEU A 420 -17.23 -19.23 24.44
CA LEU A 420 -16.69 -19.58 25.76
C LEU A 420 -15.21 -19.95 25.64
N LEU A 421 -14.34 -19.18 26.29
CA LEU A 421 -12.92 -19.43 26.38
C LEU A 421 -12.57 -20.10 27.72
N VAL A 422 -11.79 -21.17 27.68
CA VAL A 422 -11.36 -21.91 28.87
C VAL A 422 -9.89 -21.60 29.15
N LEU A 423 -9.61 -20.89 30.25
CA LEU A 423 -8.26 -20.51 30.67
C LEU A 423 -7.88 -21.22 31.97
N VAL A 424 -6.67 -21.76 32.02
CA VAL A 424 -6.09 -22.41 33.21
C VAL A 424 -4.82 -21.66 33.61
N ASP A 425 -4.85 -21.03 34.79
CA ASP A 425 -3.73 -20.26 35.35
C ASP A 425 -2.68 -21.17 35.98
N GLU A 426 -1.44 -21.08 35.49
CA GLU A 426 -0.28 -21.79 36.01
C GLU A 426 0.42 -21.05 37.16
N ALA A 427 0.18 -19.75 37.32
CA ALA A 427 0.88 -18.93 38.29
C ALA A 427 0.76 -19.46 39.74
N PRO A 428 -0.42 -19.90 40.22
CA PRO A 428 -0.56 -20.46 41.57
C PRO A 428 0.22 -21.78 41.77
N TRP A 429 0.39 -22.57 40.69
CA TRP A 429 1.17 -23.80 40.75
C TRP A 429 2.67 -23.49 40.84
N ARG A 430 3.16 -22.61 39.95
CA ARG A 430 4.57 -22.19 39.93
C ARG A 430 5.01 -21.48 41.20
N ALA A 431 4.09 -20.78 41.88
CA ALA A 431 4.37 -20.12 43.15
C ALA A 431 4.49 -21.12 44.34
N ARG A 432 3.84 -22.30 44.24
CA ARG A 432 3.78 -23.29 45.33
C ARG A 432 4.75 -24.46 45.17
N PHE A 433 5.09 -24.82 43.94
CA PHE A 433 5.89 -25.98 43.61
C PHE A 433 7.14 -25.59 42.84
N ASP A 434 8.21 -26.39 42.98
CA ASP A 434 9.43 -26.19 42.19
C ASP A 434 9.11 -26.19 40.68
N PRO A 435 9.81 -25.35 39.88
CA PRO A 435 9.58 -25.18 38.45
C PRO A 435 10.14 -26.37 37.66
N ASP A 436 9.65 -27.59 37.92
CA ASP A 436 9.92 -28.78 37.10
C ASP A 436 8.96 -28.80 35.89
N PRO A 437 9.48 -28.62 34.65
CA PRO A 437 8.66 -28.59 33.44
C PRO A 437 7.87 -29.89 33.22
N ARG A 438 8.40 -31.04 33.68
CA ARG A 438 7.74 -32.35 33.49
C ARG A 438 6.45 -32.44 34.30
N ARG A 439 6.44 -31.90 35.53
CA ARG A 439 5.25 -31.90 36.40
C ARG A 439 4.16 -30.99 35.85
N ILE A 440 4.54 -29.83 35.31
CA ILE A 440 3.59 -28.91 34.66
C ILE A 440 2.95 -29.59 33.44
N GLU A 441 3.74 -30.24 32.58
CA GLU A 441 3.17 -30.91 31.40
C GLU A 441 2.29 -32.12 31.77
N GLN A 442 2.65 -32.89 32.81
CA GLN A 442 1.78 -33.94 33.35
C GLN A 442 0.43 -33.38 33.82
N ARG A 443 0.43 -32.22 34.47
CA ARG A 443 -0.81 -31.56 34.90
C ARG A 443 -1.62 -31.05 33.71
N ARG A 444 -0.98 -30.45 32.70
CA ARG A 444 -1.65 -30.04 31.45
C ARG A 444 -2.28 -31.24 30.74
N ALA A 445 -1.56 -32.36 30.67
CA ALA A 445 -2.06 -33.60 30.08
C ALA A 445 -3.28 -34.15 30.82
N ALA A 446 -3.28 -34.12 32.16
CA ALA A 446 -4.44 -34.51 32.97
C ALA A 446 -5.66 -33.63 32.64
N TRP A 447 -5.50 -32.30 32.61
CA TRP A 447 -6.58 -31.38 32.23
C TRP A 447 -7.11 -31.63 30.81
N ARG A 448 -6.23 -31.88 29.84
CA ARG A 448 -6.63 -32.21 28.46
C ARG A 448 -7.36 -33.55 28.36
N SER A 449 -6.96 -34.54 29.15
CA SER A 449 -7.57 -35.88 29.18
C SER A 449 -8.97 -35.87 29.81
N GLU A 450 -9.12 -35.15 30.93
CA GLU A 450 -10.39 -35.09 31.64
C GLU A 450 -11.44 -34.29 30.86
N LEU A 451 -11.03 -33.20 30.18
CA LEU A 451 -11.91 -32.35 29.36
C LEU A 451 -11.92 -32.74 27.87
N ALA A 452 -11.47 -33.95 27.52
CA ALA A 452 -11.39 -34.39 26.12
C ALA A 452 -12.75 -34.44 25.42
N ASP A 453 -13.81 -34.79 26.17
CA ASP A 453 -15.21 -34.78 25.72
C ASP A 453 -15.69 -33.37 25.35
N LEU A 454 -15.22 -32.34 26.06
CA LEU A 454 -15.55 -30.94 25.77
C LEU A 454 -14.71 -30.36 24.62
N ALA A 455 -13.62 -31.01 24.22
CA ALA A 455 -12.83 -30.60 23.07
C ALA A 455 -13.61 -30.74 21.76
N GLU A 456 -14.50 -31.75 21.65
CA GLU A 456 -15.42 -31.91 20.50
C GLU A 456 -16.41 -30.73 20.38
N LEU A 457 -16.68 -30.06 21.49
CA LEU A 457 -17.51 -28.86 21.54
C LEU A 457 -16.71 -27.56 21.29
N GLY A 458 -15.41 -27.66 20.99
CA GLY A 458 -14.51 -26.52 20.80
C GLY A 458 -13.96 -25.92 22.10
N LEU A 459 -14.25 -26.52 23.27
CA LEU A 459 -13.84 -26.00 24.59
C LEU A 459 -12.51 -26.61 25.02
N THR A 460 -11.42 -26.28 24.32
CA THR A 460 -10.09 -26.76 24.74
C THR A 460 -9.42 -25.78 25.71
N PRO A 461 -8.87 -26.25 26.84
CA PRO A 461 -8.19 -25.39 27.80
C PRO A 461 -6.90 -24.80 27.23
N VAL A 462 -6.72 -23.49 27.43
CA VAL A 462 -5.47 -22.77 27.17
C VAL A 462 -4.74 -22.56 28.50
N PHE A 463 -3.48 -22.96 28.56
CA PHE A 463 -2.67 -22.94 29.78
C PHE A 463 -1.70 -21.77 29.76
N LEU A 464 -1.79 -20.89 30.74
CA LEU A 464 -1.05 -19.62 30.76
C LEU A 464 -0.56 -19.30 32.17
N ASP A 465 0.63 -18.74 32.28
CA ASP A 465 1.06 -18.07 33.51
C ASP A 465 0.50 -16.64 33.51
N LEU A 466 -0.58 -16.39 34.25
CA LEU A 466 -1.20 -15.06 34.23
C LEU A 466 -0.47 -14.03 35.12
N ALA A 467 0.46 -14.46 35.98
CA ALA A 467 1.31 -13.53 36.74
C ALA A 467 2.47 -13.00 35.89
N GLN A 468 2.99 -13.82 34.96
CA GLN A 468 4.00 -13.44 33.98
C GLN A 468 3.63 -13.96 32.58
N PRO A 469 2.57 -13.39 31.95
CA PRO A 469 2.06 -13.95 30.71
C PRO A 469 3.03 -13.70 29.55
N ASP A 470 3.37 -14.77 28.83
CA ASP A 470 3.86 -14.64 27.45
C ASP A 470 2.69 -14.25 26.55
N LEU A 471 2.42 -12.94 26.52
CA LEU A 471 1.29 -12.33 25.83
C LEU A 471 1.22 -12.67 24.34
N ARG A 472 2.35 -12.99 23.70
CA ARG A 472 2.40 -13.31 22.27
C ARG A 472 1.87 -14.72 22.01
N THR A 473 2.48 -15.71 22.66
CA THR A 473 2.08 -17.12 22.51
C THR A 473 0.63 -17.30 22.94
N ALA A 474 0.23 -16.61 24.01
CA ALA A 474 -1.14 -16.60 24.50
C ALA A 474 -2.14 -16.02 23.49
N GLN A 475 -1.81 -14.89 22.84
CA GLN A 475 -2.65 -14.30 21.81
C GLN A 475 -2.83 -15.26 20.61
N ASP A 476 -1.72 -15.78 20.07
CA ASP A 476 -1.75 -16.66 18.89
C ASP A 476 -2.53 -17.96 19.16
N GLU A 477 -2.53 -18.44 20.41
CA GLU A 477 -3.31 -19.60 20.82
C GLU A 477 -4.80 -19.28 21.01
N ILE A 478 -5.14 -18.15 21.63
CA ILE A 478 -6.55 -17.74 21.79
C ILE A 478 -7.19 -17.41 20.44
N GLU A 479 -6.49 -16.69 19.54
CA GLU A 479 -7.00 -16.35 18.20
C GLU A 479 -7.31 -17.62 17.39
N ARG A 480 -6.41 -18.62 17.39
CA ARG A 480 -6.66 -19.92 16.73
C ARG A 480 -7.90 -20.64 17.26
N ARG A 481 -8.22 -20.47 18.55
CA ARG A 481 -9.39 -21.12 19.17
C ARG A 481 -10.68 -20.41 18.85
N LEU A 482 -10.63 -19.08 18.74
CA LEU A 482 -11.78 -18.27 18.33
C LEU A 482 -12.14 -18.52 16.86
N GLU A 483 -11.15 -18.66 15.97
CA GLU A 483 -11.37 -18.98 14.54
C GLU A 483 -11.94 -20.39 14.30
N GLY A 484 -11.64 -21.35 15.19
CA GLY A 484 -12.19 -22.72 15.12
C GLY A 484 -13.58 -22.89 15.72
N SER A 485 -14.15 -21.84 16.33
CA SER A 485 -15.45 -21.84 17.02
C SER A 485 -16.59 -21.21 16.20
N THR A 486 -16.27 -20.58 15.06
CA THR A 486 -17.24 -20.11 14.05
C THR A 486 -17.55 -21.21 13.04
#